data_AF-W1I541-F1
#
_entry.id   AF-W1I541-F1
#
_cell.length_a   1.000
_cell.length_b   1.000
_cell.length_c   1.000
_cell.angle_alpha   90.00
_cell.angle_beta   90.00
_cell.angle_gamma   90.00
#
_symmetry.space_group_name_H-M   'P 1'
#
loop_
_entity.id
_entity.type
_entity.pdbx_description
1 polymer ?
#
loop_
_entity_poly.entity_id
_entity_poly.type
_entity_poly.pdbx_seq_one_letter_code
_entity_poly.pdbx_strand_id
1 'polypeptide(L)'
;MIADYEGDPKTLIEDQEEGLYPTLCMRDIVVFPTNMTPIVVGRKESLNLVRMLEKKPDTIFCVFCQKNKDTESPYEEDLYPVGVFAKLIKVIKMPGTDQMSIIIQGLGRCQMKHLVQKEPYTVIDVKSLPEKWPDENNDELFRMLYENFHYEATGWK
;
A
#
# COMPACT_ATOMS: atom_id res chain seq x y z
N MET A 1 -11.69 8.45 0.53
CA MET A 1 -12.73 7.94 1.44
C MET A 1 -12.01 7.15 2.50
N ILE A 2 -11.73 7.75 3.66
CA ILE A 2 -11.23 7.03 4.83
C ILE A 2 -12.43 6.22 5.29
N ALA A 3 -12.40 4.91 5.11
CA ALA A 3 -13.50 4.07 5.51
C ALA A 3 -13.45 3.94 7.04
N ASP A 4 -14.50 4.46 7.69
CA ASP A 4 -14.87 4.34 9.11
C ASP A 4 -13.82 3.71 10.03
N TYR A 5 -12.69 4.40 10.20
CA TYR A 5 -11.73 4.11 11.25
C TYR A 5 -12.05 5.04 12.41
N GLU A 6 -12.65 4.50 13.48
CA GLU A 6 -13.02 5.26 14.68
C GLU A 6 -11.80 5.67 15.55
N GLY A 7 -10.58 5.35 15.11
CA GLY A 7 -9.33 5.71 15.81
C GLY A 7 -8.58 6.89 15.18
N ASP A 8 -7.47 7.29 15.79
CA ASP A 8 -6.57 8.31 15.23
C ASP A 8 -5.86 7.75 13.98
N PRO A 9 -6.10 8.30 12.77
CA PRO A 9 -5.45 7.84 11.53
C PRO A 9 -3.91 7.86 11.60
N LYS A 10 -3.33 8.65 12.52
CA LYS A 10 -1.88 8.69 12.76
C LYS A 10 -1.31 7.35 13.23
N THR A 11 -2.11 6.51 13.88
CA THR A 11 -1.69 5.16 14.28
C THR A 11 -1.43 4.24 13.09
N LEU A 12 -2.10 4.49 11.95
CA LEU A 12 -1.94 3.66 10.74
C LEU A 12 -0.62 3.94 10.02
N ILE A 13 0.03 5.07 10.27
CA ILE A 13 1.28 5.48 9.63
C ILE A 13 2.47 5.44 10.61
N GLU A 14 2.31 4.76 11.74
CA GLU A 14 3.41 4.46 12.65
C GLU A 14 4.53 3.74 11.90
N ASP A 15 5.77 4.07 12.28
CA ASP A 15 6.95 3.45 11.72
C ASP A 15 6.93 1.94 11.96
N GLN A 16 7.25 1.21 10.90
CA GLN A 16 7.44 -0.23 10.99
C GLN A 16 8.92 -0.54 11.15
N GLU A 17 9.22 -1.66 11.81
CA GLU A 17 10.60 -2.12 11.93
C GLU A 17 11.22 -2.38 10.55
N GLU A 18 12.52 -2.14 10.45
CA GLU A 18 13.26 -2.53 9.27
C GLU A 18 13.36 -4.05 9.21
N GLY A 19 13.18 -4.62 8.01
CA GLY A 19 13.36 -6.05 7.82
C GLY A 19 12.70 -6.61 6.57
N LEU A 20 12.43 -7.91 6.61
CA LEU A 20 11.96 -8.68 5.47
C LEU A 20 10.44 -8.80 5.46
N TYR A 21 9.82 -8.24 4.42
CA TYR A 21 8.37 -8.22 4.29
C TYR A 21 7.90 -8.96 3.03
N PRO A 22 6.88 -9.83 3.15
CA PRO A 22 6.14 -10.33 2.00
C PRO A 22 5.64 -9.16 1.17
N THR A 23 5.66 -9.27 -0.16
CA THR A 23 5.45 -8.12 -1.04
C THR A 23 4.52 -8.43 -2.21
N LEU A 24 3.54 -7.55 -2.41
CA LEU A 24 2.66 -7.51 -3.56
C LEU A 24 3.14 -6.45 -4.57
N CYS A 25 3.47 -6.87 -5.79
CA CYS A 25 3.84 -5.96 -6.86
C CYS A 25 2.60 -5.58 -7.69
N MET A 26 2.26 -4.30 -7.74
CA MET A 26 1.06 -3.75 -8.37
C MET A 26 1.38 -3.10 -9.73
N ARG A 27 0.44 -3.21 -10.66
CA ARG A 27 0.60 -2.78 -12.04
C ARG A 27 -0.06 -1.43 -12.33
N ASP A 28 -1.37 -1.34 -12.04
CA ASP A 28 -2.21 -0.22 -12.49
C ASP A 28 -2.77 0.63 -11.33
N ILE A 29 -2.39 0.31 -10.09
CA ILE A 29 -2.93 0.97 -8.88
C ILE A 29 -1.79 1.38 -7.96
N VAL A 30 -1.80 2.64 -7.55
CA VAL A 30 -0.98 3.17 -6.48
C VAL A 30 -1.78 3.14 -5.19
N VAL A 31 -1.23 2.51 -4.16
CA VAL A 31 -1.82 2.46 -2.82
C VAL A 31 -1.20 3.58 -2.02
N PHE A 32 -2.04 4.39 -1.38
CA PHE A 32 -1.60 5.45 -0.48
C PHE A 32 -1.75 5.01 0.98
N PRO A 33 -0.92 5.55 1.87
CA PRO A 33 -1.12 5.45 3.31
C PRO A 33 -2.56 5.75 3.74
N THR A 34 -3.01 5.08 4.79
CA THR A 34 -4.35 5.21 5.40
C THR A 34 -5.56 4.85 4.52
N ASN A 35 -5.37 4.58 3.22
CA ASN A 35 -6.47 4.24 2.32
C ASN A 35 -6.78 2.74 2.34
N MET A 36 -8.08 2.40 2.36
CA MET A 36 -8.54 1.06 2.02
C MET A 36 -8.72 0.93 0.51
N THR A 37 -8.04 -0.04 -0.10
CA THR A 37 -8.03 -0.22 -1.56
C THR A 37 -8.43 -1.65 -1.94
N PRO A 38 -9.49 -1.83 -2.74
CA PRO A 38 -9.81 -3.12 -3.33
C PRO A 38 -8.87 -3.42 -4.50
N ILE A 39 -8.33 -4.64 -4.56
CA ILE A 39 -7.36 -5.08 -5.56
C ILE A 39 -7.75 -6.46 -6.07
N VAL A 40 -7.76 -6.64 -7.40
CA VAL A 40 -7.91 -7.97 -8.00
C VAL A 40 -6.53 -8.59 -8.23
N VAL A 41 -6.31 -9.79 -7.70
CA VAL A 41 -5.10 -10.58 -7.90
C VAL A 41 -5.40 -11.86 -8.68
N GLY A 42 -4.51 -12.21 -9.61
CA GLY A 42 -4.62 -13.44 -10.41
C GLY A 42 -3.29 -14.11 -10.76
N ARG A 43 -2.15 -13.43 -10.58
CA ARG A 43 -0.83 -14.04 -10.79
C ARG A 43 -0.53 -15.05 -9.69
N LYS A 44 0.14 -16.15 -10.04
CA LYS A 44 0.48 -17.23 -9.11
C LYS A 44 1.22 -16.72 -7.86
N GLU A 45 2.19 -15.82 -8.02
CA GLU A 45 2.92 -15.21 -6.88
C GLU A 45 1.98 -14.44 -5.94
N SER A 46 1.05 -13.65 -6.49
CA SER A 46 0.12 -12.82 -5.73
C SER A 46 -0.92 -13.69 -5.01
N LEU A 47 -1.43 -14.73 -5.68
CA LEU A 47 -2.35 -15.69 -5.07
C LEU A 47 -1.68 -16.46 -3.93
N ASN A 48 -0.40 -16.84 -4.08
CA ASN A 48 0.36 -17.49 -3.02
C ASN A 48 0.57 -16.57 -1.81
N LEU A 49 0.89 -15.30 -2.06
CA LEU A 49 0.99 -14.29 -1.01
C LEU A 49 -0.33 -14.16 -0.25
N VAL A 50 -1.45 -13.96 -0.96
CA VAL A 50 -2.77 -13.81 -0.32
C VAL A 50 -3.14 -15.03 0.52
N ARG A 51 -2.91 -16.25 0.03
CA ARG A 51 -3.15 -17.48 0.81
C ARG A 51 -2.29 -17.57 2.07
N MET A 52 -1.08 -17.02 2.04
CA MET A 52 -0.21 -16.95 3.22
C MET A 52 -0.77 -15.92 4.23
N LEU A 53 -1.18 -14.75 3.74
CA LEU A 53 -1.79 -13.70 4.57
C LEU A 53 -3.12 -14.14 5.19
N GLU A 54 -3.97 -14.89 4.47
CA GLU A 54 -5.20 -15.48 5.03
C GLU A 54 -4.92 -16.41 6.21
N LYS A 55 -3.80 -17.16 6.18
CA LYS A 55 -3.39 -18.04 7.28
C LYS A 55 -2.77 -17.30 8.45
N LYS A 56 -2.31 -16.06 8.23
CA LYS A 56 -1.62 -15.22 9.22
C LYS A 56 -2.15 -13.78 9.13
N PRO A 57 -3.39 -13.53 9.60
CA PRO A 57 -4.13 -12.29 9.32
C PRO A 57 -3.45 -11.01 9.83
N ASP A 58 -2.63 -11.08 10.88
CA ASP A 58 -1.91 -9.93 11.43
C ASP A 58 -0.61 -9.60 10.68
N THR A 59 -0.25 -10.37 9.66
CA THR A 59 0.99 -10.17 8.89
C THR A 59 0.93 -8.87 8.12
N ILE A 60 1.86 -7.97 8.42
CA ILE A 60 2.13 -6.79 7.61
C ILE A 60 2.89 -7.22 6.36
N PHE A 61 2.51 -6.68 5.22
CA PHE A 61 3.18 -6.89 3.94
C PHE A 61 3.42 -5.55 3.26
N CYS A 62 4.20 -5.54 2.18
CA CYS A 62 4.45 -4.33 1.41
C CYS A 62 3.75 -4.35 0.05
N VAL A 63 3.42 -3.17 -0.45
CA VAL A 63 2.91 -2.97 -1.80
C VAL A 63 3.85 -2.04 -2.54
N PHE A 64 4.34 -2.50 -3.70
CA PHE A 64 5.20 -1.71 -4.58
C PHE A 64 4.61 -1.64 -5.98
N CYS A 65 4.76 -0.50 -6.65
CA CYS A 65 4.29 -0.33 -8.02
C CYS A 65 5.38 -0.72 -9.02
N GLN A 66 4.98 -1.33 -10.12
CA GLN A 66 5.83 -1.61 -11.28
C GLN A 66 6.02 -0.35 -12.12
N LYS A 67 7.21 -0.16 -12.68
CA LYS A 67 7.52 0.90 -13.65
C LYS A 67 6.91 0.61 -15.01
N ASN A 68 7.04 -0.63 -15.46
CA ASN A 68 6.41 -1.11 -16.68
C ASN A 68 5.30 -2.08 -16.32
N LYS A 69 4.09 -1.75 -16.76
CA LYS A 69 2.94 -2.58 -16.51
C LYS A 69 3.04 -3.94 -17.19
N ASP A 70 3.72 -4.08 -18.32
CA ASP A 70 3.73 -5.33 -19.07
C ASP A 70 4.70 -6.38 -18.47
N THR A 71 5.49 -6.01 -17.45
CA THR A 71 6.39 -6.93 -16.76
C THR A 71 5.61 -7.96 -15.93
N GLU A 72 5.71 -9.25 -16.28
CA GLU A 72 4.98 -10.32 -15.59
C GLU A 72 5.58 -10.67 -14.22
N SER A 73 6.91 -10.75 -14.16
CA SER A 73 7.67 -11.09 -12.95
C SER A 73 8.69 -9.98 -12.68
N PRO A 74 8.27 -8.87 -12.05
CA PRO A 74 9.15 -7.73 -11.83
C PRO A 74 10.30 -8.11 -10.89
N TYR A 75 11.50 -7.64 -11.22
CA TYR A 75 12.64 -7.63 -10.31
C TYR A 75 12.84 -6.23 -9.72
N GLU A 76 13.90 -6.04 -8.93
CA GLU A 76 14.12 -4.81 -8.17
C GLU A 76 14.14 -3.55 -9.05
N GLU A 77 14.83 -3.60 -10.19
CA GLU A 77 14.92 -2.51 -11.17
C GLU A 77 13.58 -2.17 -11.84
N ASP A 78 12.61 -3.10 -11.83
CA ASP A 78 11.28 -2.91 -12.41
C ASP A 78 10.32 -2.23 -11.42
N LEU A 79 10.69 -2.09 -10.15
CA LEU A 79 9.85 -1.52 -9.11
C LEU A 79 10.23 -0.08 -8.80
N TYR A 80 9.25 0.73 -8.44
CA TYR A 80 9.51 2.02 -7.80
C TYR A 80 10.14 1.80 -6.42
N PRO A 81 11.10 2.63 -5.98
CA PRO A 81 11.86 2.41 -4.74
C PRO A 81 11.04 2.66 -3.48
N VAL A 82 9.89 3.33 -3.59
CA VAL A 82 9.00 3.65 -2.47
C VAL A 82 7.70 2.87 -2.64
N GLY A 83 7.30 2.20 -1.57
CA GLY A 83 6.08 1.45 -1.45
C GLY A 83 5.32 1.82 -0.19
N VAL A 84 4.32 1.01 0.15
CA VAL A 84 3.47 1.21 1.33
C VAL A 84 3.36 -0.11 2.09
N PHE A 85 3.55 -0.05 3.41
CA PHE A 85 3.17 -1.15 4.30
C PHE A 85 1.65 -1.31 4.28
N ALA A 86 1.14 -2.54 4.37
CA ALA A 86 -0.27 -2.81 4.28
C ALA A 86 -0.69 -4.00 5.15
N LYS A 87 -1.98 -4.04 5.48
CA LYS A 87 -2.65 -5.18 6.11
C LYS A 87 -3.77 -5.71 5.24
N LEU A 88 -3.94 -7.02 5.24
CA LEU A 88 -5.04 -7.67 4.53
C LEU A 88 -6.30 -7.57 5.39
N ILE A 89 -7.34 -6.92 4.85
CA ILE A 89 -8.61 -6.73 5.56
C ILE A 89 -9.60 -7.81 5.18
N LYS A 90 -9.69 -8.14 3.89
CA LYS A 90 -10.67 -9.12 3.40
C LYS A 90 -10.20 -9.79 2.11
N VAL A 91 -10.60 -11.05 1.93
CA VAL A 91 -10.49 -11.79 0.67
C VAL A 91 -11.88 -12.17 0.20
N ILE A 92 -12.14 -11.93 -1.08
CA ILE A 92 -13.38 -12.25 -1.78
C ILE A 92 -12.99 -13.10 -2.99
N LYS A 93 -13.35 -14.38 -2.96
CA LYS A 93 -13.10 -15.30 -4.09
C LYS A 93 -14.07 -14.98 -5.22
N MET A 94 -13.56 -14.77 -6.43
CA MET A 94 -14.39 -14.48 -7.59
C MET A 94 -15.03 -15.78 -8.11
N PRO A 95 -16.36 -15.88 -8.22
CA PRO A 95 -17.01 -17.10 -8.72
C PRO A 95 -16.60 -17.38 -10.17
N GLY A 96 -16.29 -18.64 -10.48
CA GLY A 96 -15.97 -19.07 -11.84
C GLY A 96 -14.59 -18.65 -12.36
N THR A 97 -13.71 -18.08 -11.53
CA THR A 97 -12.33 -17.74 -11.91
C THR A 97 -11.34 -18.06 -10.78
N ASP A 98 -10.06 -18.20 -11.13
CA ASP A 98 -8.98 -18.37 -10.14
C ASP A 98 -8.51 -17.03 -9.51
N GLN A 99 -9.19 -15.92 -9.82
CA GLN A 99 -8.86 -14.61 -9.28
C GLN A 99 -9.48 -14.39 -7.90
N MET A 100 -8.82 -13.55 -7.11
CA MET A 100 -9.31 -13.11 -5.81
C MET A 100 -9.36 -11.59 -5.80
N SER A 101 -10.46 -11.01 -5.31
CA SER A 101 -10.50 -9.60 -4.94
C SER A 101 -10.14 -9.49 -3.46
N ILE A 102 -9.13 -8.70 -3.14
CA ILE A 102 -8.68 -8.44 -1.78
C ILE A 102 -8.94 -6.99 -1.41
N ILE A 103 -9.27 -6.73 -0.16
CA ILE A 103 -9.29 -5.38 0.40
C ILE A 103 -8.09 -5.26 1.32
N ILE A 104 -7.28 -4.24 1.07
CA ILE A 104 -6.07 -3.97 1.86
C ILE A 104 -6.18 -2.59 2.49
N GLN A 105 -5.58 -2.43 3.67
CA GLN A 105 -5.44 -1.14 4.35
C GLN A 105 -3.99 -0.69 4.20
N GLY A 106 -3.76 0.44 3.55
CA GLY A 106 -2.45 1.10 3.51
C GLY A 106 -2.10 1.64 4.90
N LEU A 107 -0.84 1.44 5.30
CA LEU A 107 -0.24 1.91 6.54
C LEU A 107 0.78 3.02 6.23
N GLY A 108 1.98 2.99 6.79
CA GLY A 108 3.08 3.92 6.48
C GLY A 108 3.80 3.63 5.16
N ARG A 109 4.60 4.59 4.70
CA ARG A 109 5.50 4.40 3.53
C ARG A 109 6.71 3.57 3.90
N CYS A 110 7.21 2.81 2.93
CA CYS A 110 8.45 2.05 3.04
C CYS A 110 9.38 2.34 1.87
N GLN A 111 10.68 2.20 2.11
CA GLN A 111 11.70 2.26 1.06
C GLN A 111 12.32 0.88 0.89
N MET A 112 12.33 0.40 -0.36
CA MET A 112 12.99 -0.85 -0.75
C MET A 112 14.51 -0.72 -0.59
N LYS A 113 15.13 -1.75 -0.04
CA LYS A 113 16.58 -1.93 -0.01
C LYS A 113 17.05 -2.91 -1.06
N HIS A 114 16.55 -4.14 -1.01
CA HIS A 114 16.86 -5.17 -2.01
C HIS A 114 15.83 -6.30 -2.01
N LEU A 115 15.68 -6.96 -3.16
CA LEU A 115 14.81 -8.12 -3.29
C LEU A 115 15.52 -9.39 -2.78
N VAL A 116 14.90 -10.10 -1.83
CA VAL A 116 15.50 -11.26 -1.15
C VAL A 116 14.98 -12.60 -1.68
N GLN A 117 13.71 -12.65 -2.09
CA GLN A 117 13.06 -13.89 -2.54
C GLN A 117 11.99 -13.59 -3.59
N LYS A 118 11.80 -14.50 -4.56
CA LYS A 118 10.70 -14.45 -5.55
C LYS A 118 9.64 -15.53 -5.36
N GLU A 119 10.02 -16.73 -4.92
CA GLU A 119 9.12 -17.87 -4.76
C GLU A 119 9.01 -18.31 -3.29
N PRO A 120 7.82 -18.71 -2.82
CA PRO A 120 6.56 -18.85 -3.55
C PRO A 120 5.83 -17.51 -3.80
N TYR A 121 6.32 -16.44 -3.19
CA TYR A 121 5.93 -15.04 -3.38
C TYR A 121 7.14 -14.14 -3.11
N THR A 122 7.05 -12.88 -3.53
CA THR A 122 8.14 -11.91 -3.39
C THR A 122 8.34 -11.50 -1.93
N VAL A 123 9.59 -11.42 -1.49
CA VAL A 123 10.00 -10.87 -0.18
C VAL A 123 11.10 -9.84 -0.42
N ILE A 124 10.95 -8.67 0.20
CA ILE A 124 11.83 -7.53 0.04
C ILE A 124 12.30 -7.06 1.41
N ASP A 125 13.58 -6.71 1.51
CA ASP A 125 14.12 -5.96 2.64
C ASP A 125 13.75 -4.49 2.52
N VAL A 126 13.08 -3.95 3.52
CA VAL A 126 12.55 -2.57 3.52
C VAL A 126 12.85 -1.88 4.84
N LYS A 127 12.91 -0.55 4.78
CA LYS A 127 12.90 0.33 5.96
C LYS A 127 11.69 1.25 5.93
N SER A 128 11.23 1.68 7.12
CA SER A 128 10.23 2.74 7.20
C SER A 128 10.72 4.03 6.55
N LEU A 129 9.80 4.75 5.92
CA LEU A 129 10.02 6.09 5.39
C LEU A 129 9.03 7.04 6.07
N PRO A 130 9.40 7.61 7.24
CA PRO A 130 8.48 8.37 8.08
C PRO A 130 7.78 9.50 7.32
N GLU A 131 6.49 9.69 7.60
CA GLU A 131 5.73 10.83 7.09
C GLU A 131 5.85 12.01 8.06
N LYS A 132 6.15 13.18 7.49
CA LYS A 132 6.18 14.41 8.26
C LYS A 132 4.81 15.07 8.13
N TRP A 133 4.07 15.11 9.22
CA TRP A 133 2.81 15.85 9.24
C TRP A 133 3.09 17.34 9.09
N PRO A 134 2.33 18.05 8.24
CA PRO A 134 2.40 19.49 8.16
C PRO A 134 2.00 20.11 9.50
N ASP A 135 2.67 21.19 9.89
CA ASP A 135 2.25 22.01 11.02
C ASP A 135 1.13 22.93 10.54
N GLU A 136 -0.12 22.64 10.90
CA GLU A 136 -1.29 23.40 10.44
C GLU A 136 -1.19 24.91 10.72
N ASN A 137 -0.41 25.31 11.73
CA ASN A 137 -0.26 26.72 12.11
C ASN A 137 0.94 27.41 11.45
N ASN A 138 1.89 26.65 10.89
CA ASN A 138 3.19 27.17 10.46
C ASN A 138 3.63 26.68 9.06
N ASP A 139 2.83 25.85 8.40
CA ASP A 139 3.05 25.39 7.03
C ASP A 139 2.14 26.17 6.06
N GLU A 140 2.67 27.26 5.52
CA GLU A 140 1.97 28.14 4.58
C GLU A 140 1.51 27.39 3.31
N LEU A 141 2.33 26.46 2.80
CA LEU A 141 2.00 25.67 1.61
C LEU A 141 0.83 24.73 1.87
N PHE A 142 0.83 24.07 3.03
CA PHE A 142 -0.29 23.22 3.44
C PHE A 142 -1.59 24.02 3.55
N ARG A 143 -1.53 25.20 4.19
CA ARG A 143 -2.70 26.07 4.34
C ARG A 143 -3.25 26.51 2.99
N MET A 144 -2.39 26.96 2.07
CA MET A 144 -2.81 27.36 0.72
C MET A 144 -3.44 26.20 -0.06
N LEU A 145 -2.86 25.00 0.01
CA LEU A 145 -3.42 23.81 -0.63
C LEU A 145 -4.81 23.49 -0.07
N TYR A 146 -4.96 23.51 1.25
CA TYR A 146 -6.22 23.24 1.94
C TYR A 146 -7.30 24.25 1.56
N GLU A 147 -6.99 25.55 1.63
CA GLU A 147 -7.91 26.64 1.28
C GLU A 147 -8.36 26.52 -0.18
N ASN A 148 -7.44 26.27 -1.10
CA ASN A 148 -7.77 26.13 -2.51
C ASN A 148 -8.65 24.90 -2.77
N PHE A 149 -8.33 23.77 -2.14
CA PHE A 149 -9.14 22.55 -2.28
C PHE A 149 -10.54 22.74 -1.67
N HIS A 150 -10.65 23.44 -0.55
CA HIS A 150 -11.92 23.77 0.10
C HIS A 150 -12.77 24.71 -0.77
N TYR A 151 -12.16 25.76 -1.33
CA TYR A 151 -12.82 26.72 -2.20
C TYR A 151 -13.39 26.04 -3.45
N GLU A 152 -12.58 25.28 -4.18
CA GLU A 152 -13.01 24.56 -5.39
C GLU A 152 -14.08 23.49 -5.08
N ALA A 153 -13.99 22.82 -3.93
CA ALA A 153 -14.95 21.77 -3.57
C ALA A 153 -16.31 22.31 -3.09
N THR A 154 -16.38 23.51 -2.52
CA THR A 154 -17.60 24.07 -1.91
C THR A 154 -18.22 25.21 -2.71
N GLY A 155 -17.48 25.80 -3.66
CA GLY A 155 -17.98 26.81 -4.60
C GLY A 155 -18.42 28.13 -3.96
N TRP A 156 -18.02 28.43 -2.73
CA TRP A 156 -18.40 29.67 -2.04
C TRP A 156 -17.41 30.82 -2.30
N LYS A 157 -17.94 31.97 -2.72
CA LYS A 157 -17.25 33.27 -2.76
C LYS A 157 -17.23 33.92 -1.38
#